data_AF-A0A8J3TMF5-F1
#
_entry.id   AF-A0A8J3TMF5-F1
#
_cell.length_a   1.000
_cell.length_b   1.000
_cell.length_c   1.000
_cell.angle_alpha   90.00
_cell.angle_beta   90.00
_cell.angle_gamma   90.00
#
_symmetry.space_group_name_H-M   'P 1'
#
loop_
_entity.id
_entity.type
_entity.pdbx_description
1 polymer ?
#
loop_
_entity_poly.entity_id
_entity_poly.type
_entity_poly.pdbx_seq_one_letter_code
_entity_poly.pdbx_strand_id
1 'polypeptide(L)' 'MSEPEPSEADLVAAEVDIHDWGPTEEDEEQILRDLGYVLNPVTGVYEGEGHVDGDV' A
#
# COMPACT_ATOMS: atom_id res chain seq x y z
N MET A 1 -17.96 4.96 -31.92
CA MET A 1 -19.18 5.13 -31.09
C MET A 1 -18.73 4.88 -29.68
N SER A 2 -18.95 5.82 -28.75
CA SER A 2 -18.61 5.59 -27.35
C SER A 2 -19.74 4.80 -26.71
N GLU A 3 -19.40 3.72 -26.01
CA GLU A 3 -20.36 3.01 -25.17
C GLU A 3 -20.91 3.95 -24.09
N PRO A 4 -22.20 3.80 -23.72
CA PRO A 4 -22.80 4.59 -22.66
C PRO A 4 -22.14 4.24 -21.31
N GLU A 5 -21.77 5.25 -20.54
CA GLU A 5 -21.25 5.07 -19.18
C GLU A 5 -22.33 4.40 -18.30
N PRO A 6 -21.97 3.42 -17.45
CA PRO A 6 -22.92 2.74 -16.58
C PRO A 6 -23.55 3.72 -15.57
N SER A 7 -24.80 3.49 -15.20
CA SER A 7 -25.46 4.29 -14.15
C SER A 7 -24.95 3.89 -12.77
N GLU A 8 -25.15 4.76 -11.77
CA GLU A 8 -24.82 4.44 -10.37
C GLU A 8 -25.49 3.14 -9.88
N ALA A 9 -26.73 2.87 -10.34
CA ALA A 9 -27.44 1.65 -10.02
C ALA A 9 -26.78 0.40 -10.64
N ASP A 10 -26.20 0.53 -11.84
CA ASP A 10 -25.46 -0.54 -12.51
C ASP A 10 -24.13 -0.82 -11.80
N LEU A 11 -23.46 0.22 -11.30
CA LEU A 11 -22.21 0.09 -10.54
C LEU A 11 -22.41 -0.58 -9.19
N VAL A 12 -23.55 -0.35 -8.51
CA VAL A 12 -23.90 -1.01 -7.24
C VAL A 12 -24.29 -2.48 -7.45
N ALA A 13 -24.88 -2.80 -8.61
CA ALA A 13 -25.24 -4.17 -8.98
C ALA A 13 -24.04 -5.00 -9.49
N ALA A 14 -22.94 -4.33 -9.89
CA ALA A 14 -21.70 -4.99 -10.24
C ALA A 14 -21.11 -5.68 -9.00
N GLU A 15 -20.61 -6.90 -9.18
CA GLU A 15 -19.92 -7.63 -8.12
C GLU A 15 -18.73 -6.80 -7.63
N VAL A 16 -18.71 -6.48 -6.33
CA VAL A 16 -17.58 -5.80 -5.72
C VAL A 16 -16.42 -6.77 -5.70
N ASP A 17 -15.38 -6.45 -6.44
CA ASP A 17 -14.11 -7.13 -6.35
C ASP A 17 -13.55 -6.92 -4.94
N ILE A 18 -13.59 -7.99 -4.13
CA ILE A 18 -13.09 -8.03 -2.75
C ILE A 18 -11.67 -8.61 -2.66
N HIS A 19 -10.90 -8.64 -3.75
CA HIS A 19 -9.51 -9.08 -3.62
C HIS A 19 -8.75 -8.15 -2.66
N ASP A 20 -7.82 -8.70 -1.90
CA ASP A 20 -6.86 -7.91 -1.12
C ASP A 20 -5.89 -7.25 -2.12
N TRP A 21 -6.30 -6.11 -2.66
CA TRP A 21 -5.48 -5.29 -3.53
C TRP A 21 -4.41 -4.59 -2.69
N GLY A 22 -3.35 -5.32 -2.37
CA GLY A 22 -2.20 -4.79 -1.64
C GLY A 22 -1.14 -5.86 -1.37
N PRO A 23 0.11 -5.45 -1.07
CA PRO A 23 1.07 -6.35 -0.45
C PRO A 23 0.48 -6.89 0.85
N THR A 24 0.71 -8.17 1.12
CA THR A 24 0.44 -8.74 2.44
C THR A 24 1.37 -8.12 3.47
N GLU A 25 1.08 -8.30 4.76
CA GLU A 25 1.98 -7.85 5.84
C GLU A 25 3.40 -8.43 5.66
N GLU A 26 3.52 -9.70 5.25
CA GLU A 26 4.82 -10.33 4.96
C GLU A 26 5.54 -9.67 3.78
N ASP A 27 4.80 -9.27 2.73
CA ASP A 27 5.36 -8.56 1.57
C ASP A 27 5.88 -7.17 1.99
N GLU A 28 5.13 -6.44 2.81
CA GLU A 28 5.54 -5.15 3.35
C GLU A 28 6.82 -5.25 4.19
N GLU A 29 6.90 -6.25 5.09
CA GLU A 29 8.09 -6.50 5.89
C GLU A 29 9.32 -6.83 5.02
N GLN A 30 9.13 -7.61 3.97
CA GLN A 30 10.22 -7.95 3.05
C GLN A 30 10.71 -6.72 2.27
N ILE A 31 9.79 -5.88 1.79
CA ILE A 31 10.12 -4.61 1.12
C ILE A 31 10.91 -3.70 2.07
N LEU A 32 10.47 -3.57 3.33
CA LEU A 32 11.16 -2.74 4.32
C LEU A 32 12.58 -3.23 4.60
N ARG A 33 12.78 -4.54 4.72
CA ARG A 33 14.13 -5.13 4.87
C ARG A 33 15.00 -4.90 3.64
N ASP A 34 14.45 -5.06 2.44
CA ASP A 34 15.16 -4.84 1.17
C ASP A 34 15.58 -3.37 1.01
N LEU A 35 14.78 -2.44 1.54
CA LEU A 35 15.08 -1.02 1.60
C LEU A 35 16.05 -0.64 2.74
N GLY A 36 16.50 -1.60 3.55
CA GLY A 36 17.44 -1.39 4.64
C GLY A 36 16.80 -0.84 5.92
N TYR A 37 15.48 -0.96 6.09
CA TYR A 37 14.80 -0.62 7.33
C TYR A 37 14.84 -1.79 8.32
N VAL A 38 14.98 -1.47 9.61
CA VAL A 38 15.01 -2.42 10.72
C VAL A 38 13.91 -2.08 11.71
N LEU A 39 13.16 -3.09 12.16
CA LEU A 39 12.11 -2.92 13.17
C LEU A 39 12.73 -2.57 14.53
N ASN A 40 12.40 -1.41 15.06
CA ASN A 40 12.76 -1.01 16.42
C ASN A 40 11.81 -1.68 17.43
N PRO A 41 12.29 -2.57 18.32
CA PRO A 41 11.43 -3.30 19.25
C PRO A 41 10.87 -2.44 20.39
N VAL A 42 11.41 -1.22 20.58
CA VAL A 42 10.97 -0.27 21.62
C VAL A 42 9.82 0.59 21.11
N THR A 43 9.91 1.08 19.87
CA THR A 43 8.90 1.97 19.27
C THR A 43 7.88 1.22 18.42
N GLY A 44 8.20 0.00 17.95
CA GLY A 44 7.39 -0.77 17.03
C GLY A 44 7.39 -0.23 15.60
N VAL A 45 8.34 0.65 15.26
CA VAL A 45 8.44 1.33 13.97
C VAL A 45 9.70 0.87 13.24
N TYR A 46 9.61 0.73 11.91
CA TYR A 46 10.75 0.45 11.05
C TYR A 46 11.60 1.72 10.84
N GLU A 47 12.91 1.64 11.13
CA GLU A 47 13.87 2.74 11.03
C GLU A 47 14.93 2.41 9.95
N GLY A 48 15.18 3.32 9.02
CA GLY A 48 16.12 3.12 7.91
C GLY A 48 17.40 3.95 8.07
N GLU A 49 18.53 3.41 7.63
CA GLU A 49 19.80 4.15 7.54
C GLU A 49 19.76 5.13 6.35
N GLY A 50 18.95 6.20 6.41
CA GLY A 50 18.82 7.09 5.26
C GLY A 50 17.74 8.16 5.29
N HIS A 51 17.49 8.82 6.42
CA HIS A 51 17.04 10.22 6.36
C HIS A 51 18.23 11.09 6.74
N VAL A 52 18.97 11.55 5.73
CA VAL A 52 19.66 12.82 5.89
C VAL A 52 18.56 13.86 6.05
N ASP A 53 18.45 14.44 7.24
CA ASP A 53 17.80 15.73 7.42
C ASP A 53 18.36 16.66 6.35
N GLY A 54 17.58 16.86 5.29
CA GLY A 54 17.85 17.87 4.28
C GLY A 54 17.59 19.22 4.92
N ASP A 55 18.61 19.76 5.57
CA ASP A 55 18.80 21.19 5.79
C ASP A 55 18.54 21.88 4.43
N VAL A 56 17.43 22.62 4.33
CA VAL A 56 17.12 23.57 3.25
C VAL A 56 16.68 24.89 3.85
#